data_AF-A0AAW5SH70-F1
#
_entry.id   AF-A0AAW5SH70-F1
#
_cell.length_a   1.000
_cell.length_b   1.000
_cell.length_c   1.000
_cell.angle_alpha   90.00
_cell.angle_beta   90.00
_cell.angle_gamma   90.00
#
_symmetry.space_group_name_H-M   'P 1'
#
loop_
_entity.id
_entity.type
_entity.pdbx_description
1 polymer ?
#
loop_
_entity_poly.entity_id
_entity_poly.type
_entity_poly.pdbx_seq_one_letter_code
_entity_poly.pdbx_strand_id
1 'polypeptide(L)'
;MRLLLAVALATFGVALTIGPVPGPAARAVPGVCPPICDAIPDAAWPSSSELPLSSVYRWPGLAGLAVTAPAPRFLFEELCASPPLPGDPRDYVVAAKAQVTHPAGQWQLRAQVLHWRGDVAHNGPLTRAVLDSAQLRLRTCQLTAPLVSPSITTADPERLAAVISVAGQKVVRQYLLAHPTSGSLVELALWSTLPLQVPWPAVPDAQVLDALAAPLCEAYLGSCR
;
A
#
# COMPACT_ATOMS: atom_id res chain seq x y z
N MET A 1 -58.90 -26.78 44.72
CA MET A 1 -58.61 -25.78 45.76
C MET A 1 -57.19 -25.27 45.55
N ARG A 2 -57.02 -23.94 45.36
CA ARG A 2 -55.85 -23.11 45.75
C ARG A 2 -54.50 -23.44 45.05
N LEU A 3 -53.71 -22.54 44.48
CA LEU A 3 -53.67 -21.08 44.51
C LEU A 3 -52.72 -20.65 43.37
N LEU A 4 -53.06 -19.56 42.69
CA LEU A 4 -52.22 -18.84 41.73
C LEU A 4 -50.94 -18.32 42.41
N LEU A 5 -49.79 -18.35 41.73
CA LEU A 5 -48.82 -17.27 41.86
C LEU A 5 -48.02 -17.11 40.56
N ALA A 6 -48.25 -15.98 39.90
CA ALA A 6 -47.47 -15.47 38.80
C ALA A 6 -46.22 -14.78 39.35
N VAL A 7 -45.06 -15.04 38.75
CA VAL A 7 -43.87 -14.19 38.92
C VAL A 7 -43.47 -13.69 37.54
N ALA A 8 -43.77 -12.42 37.30
CA ALA A 8 -43.31 -11.67 36.14
C ALA A 8 -41.85 -11.26 36.39
N LEU A 9 -40.94 -11.71 35.53
CA LEU A 9 -39.59 -11.15 35.42
C LEU A 9 -39.53 -10.32 34.14
N ALA A 10 -39.74 -9.02 34.30
CA ALA A 10 -39.46 -8.02 33.28
C ALA A 10 -37.95 -7.74 33.27
N THR A 11 -37.23 -8.34 32.33
CA THR A 11 -35.84 -7.97 32.06
C THR A 11 -35.81 -6.83 31.04
N PHE A 12 -35.61 -5.62 31.56
CA PHE A 12 -35.28 -4.44 30.79
C PHE A 12 -33.90 -4.63 30.12
N GLY A 13 -33.81 -4.32 28.82
CA GLY A 13 -32.61 -4.50 28.02
C GLY A 13 -31.58 -3.38 28.17
N VAL A 14 -30.32 -3.72 27.85
CA VAL A 14 -29.39 -2.84 27.12
C VAL A 14 -28.55 -3.75 26.23
N ALA A 15 -28.88 -3.80 24.94
CA ALA A 15 -28.00 -4.38 23.93
C ALA A 15 -26.92 -3.34 23.61
N LEU A 16 -25.75 -3.44 24.26
CA LEU A 16 -24.56 -2.74 23.82
C LEU A 16 -24.07 -3.44 22.55
N THR A 17 -24.44 -2.89 21.39
CA THR A 17 -23.80 -3.21 20.12
C THR A 17 -22.35 -2.75 20.19
N ILE A 18 -21.46 -3.68 20.51
CA ILE A 18 -20.02 -3.48 20.41
C ILE A 18 -19.68 -3.52 18.91
N GLY A 19 -19.92 -2.40 18.22
CA GLY A 19 -19.32 -2.17 16.91
C GLY A 19 -17.79 -2.09 17.05
N PRO A 20 -17.03 -2.35 15.98
CA PRO A 20 -15.58 -2.24 16.03
C PRO A 20 -15.23 -0.78 16.36
N VAL A 21 -14.71 -0.58 17.57
CA VAL A 21 -14.11 0.69 17.97
C VAL A 21 -12.91 0.89 17.02
N PRO A 22 -12.82 2.01 16.28
CA PRO A 22 -11.59 2.31 15.56
C PRO A 22 -10.47 2.37 16.59
N GLY A 23 -9.50 1.45 16.46
CA GLY A 23 -8.33 1.41 17.34
C GLY A 23 -7.62 2.76 17.34
N PRO A 24 -6.90 3.10 18.43
CA PRO A 24 -6.13 4.33 18.46
C PRO A 24 -5.19 4.38 17.26
N ALA A 25 -5.13 5.52 16.57
CA ALA A 25 -4.11 5.79 15.57
C ALA A 25 -2.74 5.40 16.14
N ALA A 26 -1.95 4.68 15.35
CA ALA A 26 -0.62 4.22 15.71
C ALA A 26 0.15 5.35 16.42
N ARG A 27 0.33 5.21 17.74
CA ARG A 27 1.14 6.16 18.51
C ARG A 27 2.59 5.75 18.34
N ALA A 28 3.38 6.70 17.85
CA ALA A 28 4.82 6.60 17.74
C ALA A 28 5.43 6.06 19.04
N VAL A 29 6.44 5.20 18.91
CA VAL A 29 7.32 4.81 20.01
C VAL A 29 7.97 6.08 20.58
N PRO A 30 8.17 6.21 21.91
CA PRO A 30 8.68 7.43 22.52
C PRO A 30 10.05 7.84 21.96
N GLY A 31 10.03 8.90 21.17
CA GLY A 31 11.18 9.65 20.69
C GLY A 31 10.69 11.03 20.27
N VAL A 32 11.41 12.09 20.62
CA VAL A 32 11.04 13.46 20.24
C VAL A 32 11.36 13.62 18.75
N CYS A 33 10.41 13.30 17.89
CA CYS A 33 10.48 13.65 16.49
C CYS A 33 9.65 14.93 16.26
N PRO A 34 10.20 15.98 15.63
CA PRO A 34 9.41 17.12 15.21
C PRO A 34 8.23 16.66 14.32
N PRO A 35 7.11 17.40 14.26
CA PRO A 35 5.93 17.01 13.46
C PRO A 35 6.21 16.70 11.99
N ILE A 36 7.32 17.21 11.44
CA ILE A 36 7.78 16.90 10.08
C ILE A 36 8.15 15.43 9.88
N CYS A 37 8.46 14.68 10.95
CA CYS A 37 8.69 13.25 10.91
C CYS A 37 7.40 12.41 10.81
N ASP A 38 6.23 13.03 10.98
CA ASP A 38 4.93 12.34 10.94
C ASP A 38 4.30 12.37 9.54
N ALA A 39 4.99 12.92 8.55
CA ALA A 39 4.54 13.03 7.17
C ALA A 39 5.59 12.52 6.18
N ILE A 40 5.14 12.11 5.01
CA ILE A 40 6.01 11.83 3.87
C ILE A 40 6.37 13.17 3.21
N PRO A 41 7.66 13.53 3.08
CA PRO A 41 8.06 14.79 2.45
C PRO A 41 7.80 14.77 0.94
N ASP A 42 7.57 15.95 0.36
CA ASP A 42 7.32 16.10 -1.09
C ASP A 42 8.46 15.51 -1.94
N ALA A 43 9.70 15.63 -1.46
CA ALA A 43 10.88 15.09 -2.12
C ALA A 43 10.91 13.55 -2.20
N ALA A 44 10.09 12.82 -1.43
CA ALA A 44 10.05 11.35 -1.46
C ALA A 44 9.19 10.79 -2.60
N TRP A 45 8.47 11.64 -3.34
CA TRP A 45 7.58 11.21 -4.41
C TRP A 45 8.33 11.08 -5.74
N PRO A 46 8.05 10.04 -6.54
CA PRO A 46 8.67 9.89 -7.85
C PRO A 46 8.24 11.01 -8.79
N SER A 47 9.15 11.41 -9.67
CA SER A 47 8.84 12.38 -10.73
C SER A 47 7.79 11.82 -11.67
N SER A 48 6.67 12.53 -11.78
CA SER A 48 5.54 12.13 -12.64
C SER A 48 5.91 11.97 -14.12
N SER A 49 6.97 12.64 -14.60
CA SER A 49 7.48 12.49 -15.98
C SER A 49 8.18 11.15 -16.22
N GLU A 50 8.79 10.58 -15.18
CA GLU A 50 9.54 9.32 -15.25
C GLU A 50 8.62 8.09 -15.12
N LEU A 51 7.37 8.30 -14.72
CA LEU A 51 6.40 7.22 -14.58
C LEU A 51 5.89 6.72 -15.95
N PRO A 52 5.58 5.42 -16.08
CA PRO A 52 4.99 4.89 -17.30
C PRO A 52 3.76 5.67 -17.75
N LEU A 53 3.60 5.82 -19.07
CA LEU A 53 2.47 6.53 -19.70
C LEU A 53 2.39 8.05 -19.42
N SER A 54 3.44 8.66 -18.84
CA SER A 54 3.48 10.11 -18.59
C SER A 54 3.27 10.96 -19.86
N SER A 55 3.75 10.49 -21.01
CA SER A 55 3.55 11.15 -22.32
C SER A 55 2.09 11.21 -22.77
N VAL A 56 1.24 10.30 -22.26
CA VAL A 56 -0.18 10.22 -22.61
C VAL A 56 -1.05 10.89 -21.54
N TYR A 57 -0.84 10.54 -20.27
CA TYR A 57 -1.72 10.98 -19.17
C TYR A 57 -1.22 12.23 -18.45
N ARG A 58 0.05 12.63 -18.63
CA ARG A 58 0.67 13.77 -17.95
C ARG A 58 0.35 13.78 -16.46
N TRP A 59 0.78 12.74 -15.76
CA TRP A 59 0.45 12.54 -14.37
C TRP A 59 0.73 13.82 -13.55
N PRO A 60 -0.21 14.25 -12.69
CA PRO A 60 0.00 15.40 -11.81
C PRO A 60 1.13 15.12 -10.82
N GLY A 61 1.67 16.17 -10.20
CA GLY A 61 2.65 16.03 -9.11
C GLY A 61 2.04 15.27 -7.94
N LEU A 62 2.57 14.08 -7.64
CA LEU A 62 1.95 13.15 -6.69
C LEU A 62 1.96 13.65 -5.25
N ALA A 63 3.00 14.39 -4.85
CA ALA A 63 3.07 15.02 -3.53
C ALA A 63 1.87 15.92 -3.25
N GLY A 64 1.42 16.71 -4.24
CA GLY A 64 0.27 17.60 -4.10
C GLY A 64 -1.09 16.89 -4.02
N LEU A 65 -1.13 15.58 -4.29
CA LEU A 65 -2.32 14.73 -4.15
C LEU A 65 -2.25 13.82 -2.93
N ALA A 66 -1.11 13.81 -2.23
CA ALA A 66 -0.83 12.86 -1.18
C ALA A 66 -1.74 13.09 0.03
N VAL A 67 -2.28 11.99 0.56
CA VAL A 67 -3.00 11.96 1.83
C VAL A 67 -2.37 10.93 2.75
N THR A 68 -2.42 11.16 4.06
CA THR A 68 -1.94 10.20 5.07
C THR A 68 -2.67 8.86 4.93
N ALA A 69 -1.92 7.76 5.07
CA ALA A 69 -2.41 6.39 4.96
C ALA A 69 -2.07 5.60 6.24
N PRO A 70 -2.89 5.66 7.31
CA PRO A 70 -2.54 5.12 8.62
C PRO A 70 -2.58 3.57 8.72
N ALA A 71 -3.07 2.88 7.70
CA ALA A 71 -3.03 1.42 7.59
C ALA A 71 -2.77 1.04 6.12
N PRO A 72 -1.54 1.27 5.62
CA PRO A 72 -1.25 1.22 4.19
C PRO A 72 -1.35 -0.21 3.66
N ARG A 73 -2.20 -0.42 2.66
CA ARG A 73 -2.32 -1.69 1.93
C ARG A 73 -1.90 -1.52 0.48
N PHE A 74 -1.25 -2.53 -0.08
CA PHE A 74 -0.87 -2.54 -1.49
C PHE A 74 -2.06 -2.95 -2.37
N LEU A 75 -2.05 -2.54 -3.64
CA LEU A 75 -3.22 -2.67 -4.51
C LEU A 75 -3.49 -4.15 -4.77
N PHE A 76 -2.41 -4.91 -4.97
CA PHE A 76 -2.52 -6.35 -5.10
C PHE A 76 -3.13 -7.02 -3.86
N GLU A 77 -2.93 -6.50 -2.64
CA GLU A 77 -3.52 -7.10 -1.43
C GLU A 77 -5.04 -6.90 -1.39
N GLU A 78 -5.52 -5.79 -1.95
CA GLU A 78 -6.95 -5.55 -2.16
C GLU A 78 -7.50 -6.51 -3.23
N LEU A 79 -6.79 -6.67 -4.35
CA LEU A 79 -7.19 -7.56 -5.44
C LEU A 79 -7.20 -9.03 -5.01
N CYS A 80 -6.16 -9.46 -4.30
CA CYS A 80 -6.00 -10.82 -3.81
C CYS A 80 -6.86 -11.13 -2.57
N ALA A 81 -7.66 -10.18 -2.07
CA ALA A 81 -8.38 -10.33 -0.81
C ALA A 81 -7.48 -10.83 0.35
N SER A 82 -6.24 -10.33 0.39
CA SER A 82 -5.21 -10.78 1.32
C SER A 82 -5.62 -10.47 2.77
N PRO A 83 -5.66 -11.47 3.69
CA PRO A 83 -6.02 -11.22 5.09
C PRO A 83 -4.95 -10.36 5.77
N PRO A 84 -5.30 -9.54 6.78
CA PRO A 84 -4.33 -8.79 7.58
C PRO A 84 -3.24 -9.69 8.20
N LEU A 85 -2.04 -9.15 8.40
CA LEU A 85 -0.98 -9.84 9.13
C LEU A 85 -1.04 -9.46 10.62
N PRO A 86 -1.06 -10.44 11.54
CA PRO A 86 -0.82 -10.14 12.95
C PRO A 86 0.59 -9.57 13.14
N GLY A 87 0.71 -8.42 13.80
CA GLY A 87 1.99 -7.77 14.04
C GLY A 87 2.65 -7.23 12.77
N ASP A 88 1.86 -6.74 11.82
CA ASP A 88 2.37 -6.17 10.58
C ASP A 88 3.30 -4.97 10.88
N PRO A 89 4.54 -4.93 10.37
CA PRO A 89 5.40 -3.76 10.53
C PRO A 89 4.77 -2.45 10.07
N ARG A 90 3.77 -2.52 9.18
CA ARG A 90 3.01 -1.36 8.69
C ARG A 90 2.08 -0.75 9.74
N ASP A 91 1.83 -1.41 10.88
CA ASP A 91 0.97 -0.89 11.94
C ASP A 91 1.59 0.32 12.67
N TYR A 92 2.88 0.60 12.48
CA TYR A 92 3.59 1.73 13.10
C TYR A 92 4.42 2.55 12.09
N VAL A 93 4.09 2.44 10.80
CA VAL A 93 4.79 3.14 9.72
C VAL A 93 4.21 4.54 9.49
N VAL A 94 5.03 5.48 9.04
CA VAL A 94 4.52 6.72 8.45
C VAL A 94 4.24 6.44 6.98
N ALA A 95 3.03 6.71 6.53
CA ALA A 95 2.70 6.48 5.13
C ALA A 95 1.77 7.55 4.57
N ALA A 96 1.92 7.78 3.27
CA ALA A 96 1.04 8.61 2.48
C ALA A 96 0.80 7.97 1.12
N LYS A 97 -0.37 8.25 0.53
CA LYS A 97 -0.82 7.72 -0.75
C LYS A 97 -1.31 8.85 -1.64
N ALA A 98 -0.92 8.81 -2.91
CA ALA A 98 -1.48 9.63 -3.98
C ALA A 98 -2.23 8.73 -4.97
N GLN A 99 -3.37 9.20 -5.47
CA GLN A 99 -4.19 8.45 -6.42
C GLN A 99 -4.75 9.36 -7.51
N VAL A 100 -4.67 8.91 -8.75
CA VAL A 100 -5.22 9.57 -9.93
C VAL A 100 -6.24 8.63 -10.56
N THR A 101 -7.46 9.14 -10.77
CA THR A 101 -8.55 8.36 -11.35
C THR A 101 -9.00 8.91 -12.70
N HIS A 102 -9.24 8.00 -13.64
CA HIS A 102 -9.72 8.29 -15.00
C HIS A 102 -10.98 7.47 -15.32
N PRO A 103 -11.66 7.72 -16.45
CA PRO A 103 -12.76 6.87 -16.93
C PRO A 103 -12.35 5.41 -17.18
N ALA A 104 -13.35 4.53 -17.34
CA ALA A 104 -13.12 3.12 -17.66
C ALA A 104 -12.33 2.93 -18.97
N GLY A 105 -11.43 1.95 -18.98
CA GLY A 105 -10.52 1.66 -20.10
C GLY A 105 -9.27 2.55 -20.14
N GLN A 106 -9.21 3.57 -19.28
CA GLN A 106 -8.02 4.39 -19.10
C GLN A 106 -7.23 3.97 -17.87
N TRP A 107 -5.91 4.18 -17.94
CA TRP A 107 -5.01 3.87 -16.86
C TRP A 107 -5.24 4.79 -15.67
N GLN A 108 -5.42 4.17 -14.52
CA GLN A 108 -5.43 4.79 -13.22
C GLN A 108 -4.01 4.67 -12.63
N LEU A 109 -3.70 5.51 -11.64
CA LEU A 109 -2.42 5.47 -10.96
C LEU A 109 -2.63 5.58 -9.45
N ARG A 110 -1.86 4.80 -8.71
CA ARG A 110 -1.72 4.91 -7.27
C ARG A 110 -0.25 4.76 -6.91
N ALA A 111 0.25 5.71 -6.12
CA ALA A 111 1.57 5.61 -5.52
C ALA A 111 1.41 5.72 -4.00
N GLN A 112 2.21 4.97 -3.27
CA GLN A 112 2.22 5.01 -1.81
C GLN A 112 3.65 4.92 -1.31
N VAL A 113 4.01 5.78 -0.38
CA VAL A 113 5.33 5.79 0.27
C VAL A 113 5.13 5.43 1.73
N LEU A 114 5.90 4.45 2.19
CA LEU A 114 5.98 3.99 3.56
C LEU A 114 7.39 4.31 4.07
N HIS A 115 7.49 4.85 5.28
CA HIS A 115 8.75 5.16 5.92
C HIS A 115 8.72 4.74 7.40
N TRP A 116 9.66 3.90 7.79
CA TRP A 116 9.90 3.54 9.19
C TRP A 116 10.90 4.50 9.80
N ARG A 117 10.56 5.03 10.97
CA ARG A 117 11.39 6.02 11.69
C ARG A 117 12.60 5.35 12.32
N GLY A 118 13.67 6.11 12.47
CA GLY A 118 14.88 5.68 13.19
C GLY A 118 15.96 5.15 12.26
N ASP A 119 16.90 4.42 12.84
CA ASP A 119 18.10 3.93 12.16
C ASP A 119 17.76 2.85 11.12
N VAL A 120 18.33 3.00 9.92
CA VAL A 120 18.21 2.05 8.81
C VAL A 120 18.73 0.66 9.13
N ALA A 121 19.70 0.54 10.06
CA ALA A 121 20.15 -0.76 10.55
C ALA A 121 19.00 -1.57 11.17
N HIS A 122 18.05 -0.89 11.82
CA HIS A 122 16.86 -1.50 12.42
C HIS A 122 15.70 -1.59 11.41
N ASN A 123 15.57 -0.62 10.51
CA ASN A 123 14.42 -0.53 9.59
C ASN A 123 14.59 -1.34 8.30
N GLY A 124 15.82 -1.60 7.84
CA GLY A 124 16.08 -2.42 6.66
C GLY A 124 15.50 -3.84 6.74
N PRO A 125 15.62 -4.56 7.87
CA PRO A 125 14.92 -5.82 8.05
C PRO A 125 13.39 -5.71 7.97
N LEU A 126 12.80 -4.60 8.41
CA LEU A 126 11.34 -4.38 8.36
C LEU A 126 10.85 -4.19 6.93
N THR A 127 11.51 -3.34 6.14
CA THR A 127 11.14 -3.09 4.74
C THR A 127 11.24 -4.37 3.92
N ARG A 128 12.30 -5.16 4.12
CA ARG A 128 12.47 -6.48 3.48
C ARG A 128 11.41 -7.48 3.92
N ALA A 129 11.09 -7.57 5.22
CA ALA A 129 10.05 -8.47 5.70
C ALA A 129 8.66 -8.16 5.09
N VAL A 130 8.33 -6.89 4.90
CA VAL A 130 7.10 -6.47 4.21
C VAL A 130 7.12 -6.87 2.74
N LEU A 131 8.26 -6.71 2.05
CA LEU A 131 8.41 -7.10 0.65
C LEU A 131 8.35 -8.62 0.45
N ASP A 132 9.01 -9.40 1.32
CA ASP A 132 8.97 -10.86 1.32
C ASP A 132 7.53 -11.37 1.51
N SER A 133 6.80 -10.77 2.45
CA SER A 133 5.38 -11.09 2.66
C SER A 133 4.54 -10.76 1.44
N ALA A 134 4.80 -9.62 0.79
CA ALA A 134 4.11 -9.23 -0.44
C ALA A 134 4.37 -10.23 -1.59
N GLN A 135 5.61 -10.67 -1.76
CA GLN A 135 5.97 -11.69 -2.74
C GLN A 135 5.23 -13.01 -2.47
N LEU A 136 5.21 -13.48 -1.23
CA LEU A 136 4.50 -14.70 -0.85
C LEU A 136 2.98 -14.58 -1.12
N ARG A 137 2.38 -13.44 -0.77
CA ARG A 137 0.95 -13.17 -1.00
C ARG A 137 0.59 -13.08 -2.49
N LEU A 138 1.46 -12.51 -3.32
CA LEU A 138 1.28 -12.55 -4.76
C LEU A 138 1.31 -13.98 -5.31
N ARG A 139 2.28 -14.80 -4.87
CA ARG A 139 2.39 -16.21 -5.28
C ARG A 139 1.17 -17.05 -4.87
N THR A 140 0.52 -16.68 -3.77
CA THR A 140 -0.62 -17.39 -3.18
C THR A 140 -1.97 -16.72 -3.43
N CYS A 141 -2.00 -15.66 -4.24
CA CYS A 141 -3.18 -14.82 -4.48
C CYS A 141 -4.44 -15.59 -4.87
N GLN A 142 -4.28 -16.63 -5.70
CA GLN A 142 -5.40 -17.45 -6.18
C GLN A 142 -6.10 -18.26 -5.09
N LEU A 143 -5.46 -18.48 -3.93
CA LEU A 143 -6.08 -19.17 -2.80
C LEU A 143 -7.26 -18.37 -2.22
N THR A 144 -7.17 -17.05 -2.25
CA THR A 144 -8.18 -16.12 -1.70
C THR A 144 -8.92 -15.36 -2.79
N ALA A 145 -8.39 -15.29 -4.01
CA ALA A 145 -9.01 -14.63 -5.16
C ALA A 145 -8.82 -15.45 -6.47
N PRO A 146 -9.64 -16.49 -6.72
CA PRO A 146 -9.46 -17.41 -7.84
C PRO A 146 -9.49 -16.79 -9.24
N LEU A 147 -10.11 -15.62 -9.39
CA LEU A 147 -10.19 -14.88 -10.66
C LEU A 147 -9.00 -13.94 -10.91
N VAL A 148 -8.08 -13.85 -9.95
CA VAL A 148 -6.91 -12.98 -10.01
C VAL A 148 -5.68 -13.82 -10.34
N SER A 149 -4.97 -13.45 -11.40
CA SER A 149 -3.80 -14.17 -11.88
C SER A 149 -2.60 -13.22 -11.94
N PRO A 150 -1.76 -13.21 -10.88
CA PRO A 150 -0.48 -12.51 -10.88
C PRO A 150 0.58 -13.25 -11.70
N SER A 151 1.38 -12.48 -12.44
CA SER A 151 2.62 -12.92 -13.07
C SER A 151 3.74 -12.02 -12.55
N ILE A 152 4.64 -12.59 -11.74
CA ILE A 152 5.80 -11.86 -11.20
C ILE A 152 6.84 -11.74 -12.32
N THR A 153 7.21 -10.52 -12.66
CA THR A 153 8.15 -10.19 -13.74
C THR A 153 9.53 -9.82 -13.21
N THR A 154 9.59 -9.26 -12.00
CA THR A 154 10.84 -8.97 -11.27
C THR A 154 10.67 -9.40 -9.82
N ALA A 155 11.66 -10.07 -9.25
CA ALA A 155 11.70 -10.41 -7.83
C ALA A 155 13.13 -10.58 -7.35
N ASP A 156 13.56 -9.67 -6.48
CA ASP A 156 14.81 -9.72 -5.73
C ASP A 156 14.54 -9.20 -4.30
N PRO A 157 15.55 -9.18 -3.39
CA PRO A 157 15.34 -8.79 -1.99
C PRO A 157 14.83 -7.36 -1.76
N GLU A 158 14.89 -6.49 -2.77
CA GLU A 158 14.54 -5.07 -2.66
C GLU A 158 13.49 -4.64 -3.67
N ARG A 159 13.25 -5.43 -4.71
CA ARG A 159 12.39 -5.08 -5.84
C ARG A 159 11.42 -6.20 -6.16
N LEU A 160 10.17 -5.82 -6.39
CA LEU A 160 9.12 -6.71 -6.84
C LEU A 160 8.31 -6.01 -7.92
N ALA A 161 8.13 -6.66 -9.06
CA ALA A 161 7.21 -6.23 -10.10
C ALA A 161 6.31 -7.39 -10.53
N ALA A 162 5.05 -7.08 -10.80
CA ALA A 162 4.09 -8.05 -11.29
C ALA A 162 3.07 -7.44 -12.23
N VAL A 163 2.61 -8.25 -13.19
CA VAL A 163 1.42 -7.99 -13.98
C VAL A 163 0.29 -8.86 -13.43
N ILE A 164 -0.80 -8.24 -12.99
CA ILE A 164 -1.93 -8.94 -12.37
C ILE A 164 -3.14 -8.78 -13.27
N SER A 165 -3.69 -9.90 -13.72
CA SER A 165 -4.91 -9.92 -14.51
C SER A 165 -6.09 -10.35 -13.64
N VAL A 166 -7.20 -9.62 -13.72
CA VAL A 166 -8.50 -10.05 -13.18
C VAL A 166 -9.34 -10.46 -14.37
N ALA A 167 -9.73 -11.74 -14.43
CA ALA A 167 -10.31 -12.38 -15.61
C ALA A 167 -11.39 -11.53 -16.29
N GLY A 168 -11.11 -11.05 -17.51
CA GLY A 168 -12.03 -10.25 -18.32
C GLY A 168 -12.38 -8.85 -17.78
N GLN A 169 -11.81 -8.42 -16.66
CA GLN A 169 -12.22 -7.18 -15.98
C GLN A 169 -11.17 -6.08 -16.03
N LYS A 170 -9.93 -6.38 -15.60
CA LYS A 170 -8.86 -5.37 -15.50
C LYS A 170 -7.48 -6.02 -15.52
N VAL A 171 -6.50 -5.20 -15.88
CA VAL A 171 -5.07 -5.50 -15.75
C VAL A 171 -4.43 -4.48 -14.83
N VAL A 172 -3.49 -4.93 -14.02
CA VAL A 172 -2.73 -4.12 -13.06
C VAL A 172 -1.24 -4.36 -13.27
N ARG A 173 -0.47 -3.30 -13.17
CA ARG A 173 0.99 -3.29 -13.09
C ARG A 173 1.36 -2.87 -11.68
N GLN A 174 1.98 -3.76 -10.94
CA GLN A 174 2.36 -3.57 -9.54
C GLN A 174 3.88 -3.48 -9.46
N TYR A 175 4.38 -2.46 -8.77
CA TYR A 175 5.79 -2.26 -8.46
C TYR A 175 5.92 -1.99 -6.97
N LEU A 176 6.82 -2.70 -6.30
CA LEU A 176 7.22 -2.44 -4.92
C LEU A 176 8.75 -2.34 -4.87
N LEU A 177 9.23 -1.33 -4.16
CA LEU A 177 10.65 -1.12 -3.91
C LEU A 177 10.88 -0.91 -2.42
N ALA A 178 11.63 -1.80 -1.78
CA ALA A 178 12.18 -1.60 -0.44
C ALA A 178 13.58 -1.01 -0.58
N HIS A 179 13.74 0.27 -0.26
CA HIS A 179 15.01 0.97 -0.46
C HIS A 179 16.02 0.59 0.64
N PRO A 180 17.24 0.16 0.28
CA PRO A 180 18.19 -0.48 1.21
C PRO A 180 18.64 0.43 2.34
N THR A 181 18.73 1.73 2.07
CA THR A 181 19.39 2.70 2.95
C THR A 181 18.48 3.85 3.36
N SER A 182 17.16 3.80 3.13
CA SER A 182 16.27 4.89 3.57
C SER A 182 15.21 4.44 4.57
N GLY A 183 15.16 3.15 4.90
CA GLY A 183 14.08 2.60 5.73
C GLY A 183 12.69 2.83 5.12
N SER A 184 12.61 2.93 3.79
CA SER A 184 11.38 3.25 3.07
C SER A 184 10.98 2.15 2.10
N LEU A 185 9.67 2.03 1.86
CA LEU A 185 9.10 1.16 0.85
C LEU A 185 8.12 1.97 -0.01
N VAL A 186 8.26 1.87 -1.33
CA VAL A 186 7.38 2.57 -2.28
C VAL A 186 6.56 1.55 -3.06
N GLU A 187 5.25 1.78 -3.13
CA GLU A 187 4.36 1.16 -4.11
C GLU A 187 4.12 2.13 -5.26
N LEU A 188 4.15 1.58 -6.47
CA LEU A 188 3.47 2.13 -7.64
C LEU A 188 2.57 1.07 -8.24
N ALA A 189 1.30 1.39 -8.40
CA ALA A 189 0.31 0.54 -9.04
C ALA A 189 -0.45 1.32 -10.13
N LEU A 190 -0.46 0.78 -11.34
CA LEU A 190 -1.28 1.30 -12.44
C LEU A 190 -2.26 0.22 -12.86
N TRP A 191 -3.52 0.59 -13.08
CA TRP A 191 -4.53 -0.36 -13.53
C TRP A 191 -5.47 0.23 -14.55
N SER A 192 -6.03 -0.62 -15.40
CA SER A 192 -7.09 -0.23 -16.33
C SER A 192 -8.10 -1.35 -16.43
N THR A 193 -9.38 -0.99 -16.54
CA THR A 193 -10.43 -1.95 -16.92
C THR A 193 -10.30 -2.33 -18.40
N LEU A 194 -10.85 -3.48 -18.77
CA LEU A 194 -10.88 -3.95 -20.15
C LEU A 194 -12.19 -3.50 -20.85
N PRO A 195 -12.16 -3.19 -22.16
CA PRO A 195 -10.99 -3.15 -23.04
C PRO A 195 -10.08 -1.93 -22.77
N LEU A 196 -8.78 -2.07 -23.05
CA LEU A 196 -7.80 -1.00 -22.90
C LEU A 196 -7.96 0.05 -23.99
N GLN A 197 -8.01 1.34 -23.62
CA GLN A 197 -7.93 2.45 -24.58
C GLN A 197 -6.49 2.76 -25.00
N VAL A 198 -5.55 2.60 -24.06
CA VAL A 198 -4.12 2.85 -24.29
C VAL A 198 -3.35 1.58 -23.92
N PRO A 199 -2.57 0.98 -24.84
CA PRO A 199 -1.76 -0.18 -24.52
C PRO A 199 -0.64 0.19 -23.52
N TRP A 200 -0.18 -0.80 -22.76
CA TRP A 200 0.98 -0.59 -21.90
C TRP A 200 2.25 -0.37 -22.75
N PRO A 201 3.10 0.62 -22.44
CA PRO A 201 4.32 0.88 -23.19
C PRO A 201 5.40 -0.18 -22.91
N ALA A 202 6.32 -0.41 -23.85
CA ALA A 202 7.44 -1.33 -23.67
C ALA A 202 8.54 -0.72 -22.75
N VAL A 203 8.22 -0.56 -21.46
CA VAL A 203 9.12 -0.02 -20.43
C VAL A 203 9.62 -1.17 -19.56
N PRO A 204 10.95 -1.33 -19.38
CA PRO A 204 11.51 -2.32 -18.46
C PRO A 204 11.15 -2.04 -17.00
N ASP A 205 10.91 -3.09 -16.21
CA ASP A 205 10.59 -2.94 -14.78
C ASP A 205 11.68 -2.20 -14.01
N ALA A 206 12.96 -2.43 -14.34
CA ALA A 206 14.10 -1.77 -13.72
C ALA A 206 14.02 -0.24 -13.84
N GLN A 207 13.65 0.27 -15.02
CA GLN A 207 13.50 1.71 -15.23
C GLN A 207 12.41 2.31 -14.34
N VAL A 208 11.28 1.61 -14.18
CA VAL A 208 10.19 2.05 -13.29
C VAL A 208 10.65 2.04 -11.84
N LEU A 209 11.29 0.95 -11.40
CA LEU A 209 11.78 0.80 -10.03
C LEU A 209 12.89 1.82 -9.69
N ASP A 210 13.76 2.17 -10.64
CA ASP A 210 14.79 3.19 -10.46
C ASP A 210 14.17 4.59 -10.31
N ALA A 211 13.10 4.88 -11.06
CA ALA A 211 12.34 6.12 -10.89
C ALA A 211 11.67 6.23 -9.51
N LEU A 212 11.30 5.10 -8.89
CA LEU A 212 10.82 5.06 -7.49
C LEU A 212 11.93 5.22 -6.47
N ALA A 213 13.14 4.75 -6.79
CA ALA A 213 14.30 4.79 -5.89
C ALA A 213 14.90 6.19 -5.79
N ALA A 214 15.06 6.87 -6.94
CA ALA A 214 15.73 8.16 -7.05
C ALA A 214 15.35 9.22 -5.98
N PRO A 215 14.05 9.49 -5.70
CA PRO A 215 13.66 10.52 -4.73
C PRO A 215 13.99 10.17 -3.27
N LEU A 216 14.15 8.89 -2.93
CA LEU A 216 14.21 8.46 -1.53
C LEU A 216 15.53 8.83 -0.84
N CYS A 217 16.63 8.88 -1.59
CA CYS A 217 17.92 9.31 -1.07
C CYS A 217 17.92 10.80 -0.72
N GLU A 218 17.32 11.64 -1.57
CA GLU A 218 17.21 13.08 -1.33
C GLU A 218 16.22 13.40 -0.21
N ALA A 219 15.13 12.65 -0.12
CA ALA A 219 14.14 12.82 0.95
C ALA A 219 14.69 12.47 2.34
N TYR A 220 15.59 11.49 2.42
CA TYR A 220 16.09 10.94 3.67
C TYR A 220 17.63 10.95 3.73
N LEU A 221 18.24 12.10 3.43
CA LEU A 221 19.70 12.31 3.42
C LEU A 221 20.44 11.89 4.70
N GLY A 222 19.73 11.79 5.84
CA GLY A 222 20.27 11.30 7.12
C GLY A 222 20.21 9.78 7.29
N SER A 223 19.39 9.09 6.49
CA SER A 223 19.24 7.62 6.52
C SER A 223 20.19 6.94 5.53
N CYS A 224 20.54 7.61 4.43
CA CYS A 224 21.34 7.04 3.33
C CYS A 224 22.87 7.17 3.48
N ARG A 225 23.38 7.45 4.68
CA ARG A 225 24.82 7.61 4.97
C ARG A 225 25.37 6.48 5.81
#